data_AF-A0A1F2WK66-F1
#
_entry.id   AF-A0A1F2WK66-F1
#
_cell.length_a   1.000
_cell.length_b   1.000
_cell.length_c   1.000
_cell.angle_alpha   90.00
_cell.angle_beta   90.00
_cell.angle_gamma   90.00
#
_symmetry.space_group_name_H-M   'P 1'
#
loop_
_entity.id
_entity.type
_entity.pdbx_description
1 polymer ?
#
loop_
_entity_poly.entity_id
_entity_poly.type
_entity_poly.pdbx_seq_one_letter_code
_entity_poly.pdbx_strand_id
1 'polypeptide(L)'
;MEKIPEFNNSEEELEFWREHDVLEFAGLIDFSDFLRFSGNKSIMVALRMEPVVREQTKKIAKNLGKSYQALMREWIYEGLRKSLEEQQDGNSDVEQLARVVKEIKGELDELKRSINSLQSNSKRSKKR
;
A
#
# COMPACT_ATOMS: atom_id res chain seq x y z
N MET A 1 -6.09 -11.07 6.48
CA MET A 1 -6.22 -10.39 5.19
C MET A 1 -7.67 -10.57 4.77
N GLU A 2 -8.49 -9.57 5.05
CA GLU A 2 -9.87 -9.52 4.56
C GLU A 2 -9.84 -9.47 3.04
N LYS A 3 -10.67 -10.28 2.41
CA LYS A 3 -10.86 -10.28 0.95
C LYS A 3 -12.08 -9.42 0.66
N ILE A 4 -12.06 -8.65 -0.43
CA ILE A 4 -13.26 -7.97 -0.92
C ILE A 4 -14.32 -9.05 -1.20
N PRO A 5 -15.53 -8.98 -0.61
CA PRO A 5 -16.58 -9.96 -0.86
C PRO A 5 -17.05 -9.93 -2.32
N GLU A 6 -17.55 -11.05 -2.83
CA GLU A 6 -18.29 -11.04 -4.10
C GLU A 6 -19.70 -10.48 -3.82
N PHE A 7 -20.00 -9.30 -4.38
CA PHE A 7 -21.31 -8.66 -4.22
C PHE A 7 -22.31 -9.24 -5.22
N ASN A 8 -23.50 -9.60 -4.74
CA ASN A 8 -24.57 -10.11 -5.61
C ASN A 8 -25.41 -8.98 -6.21
N ASN A 9 -25.37 -7.78 -5.62
CA ASN A 9 -26.13 -6.61 -6.05
C ASN A 9 -25.39 -5.30 -5.75
N SER A 10 -25.64 -4.27 -6.56
CA SER A 10 -24.99 -2.95 -6.47
C SER A 10 -25.37 -2.18 -5.18
N GLU A 11 -26.53 -2.46 -4.59
CA GLU A 11 -26.96 -1.86 -3.33
C GLU A 11 -26.14 -2.36 -2.13
N GLU A 12 -25.78 -3.65 -2.15
CA GLU A 12 -24.94 -4.32 -1.14
C GLU A 12 -23.49 -3.79 -1.19
N GLU A 13 -22.99 -3.56 -2.41
CA GLU A 13 -21.69 -2.95 -2.65
C GLU A 13 -21.63 -1.51 -2.10
N LEU A 14 -22.68 -0.73 -2.33
CA LEU A 14 -22.74 0.67 -1.90
C LEU A 14 -22.80 0.80 -0.37
N GLU A 15 -23.50 -0.11 0.30
CA GLU A 15 -23.56 -0.16 1.76
C GLU A 15 -22.21 -0.61 2.36
N PHE A 16 -21.53 -1.57 1.73
CA PHE A 16 -20.18 -1.98 2.11
C PHE A 16 -19.16 -0.85 2.00
N TRP A 17 -19.15 -0.10 0.89
CA TRP A 17 -18.25 1.05 0.69
C TRP A 17 -18.63 2.30 1.50
N ARG A 18 -19.84 2.35 2.08
CA ARG A 18 -20.20 3.38 3.05
C ARG A 18 -19.61 3.11 4.43
N GLU A 19 -19.41 1.84 4.77
CA GLU A 19 -18.93 1.42 6.08
C GLU A 19 -17.41 1.20 6.11
N HIS A 20 -16.79 0.90 4.97
CA HIS A 20 -15.35 0.64 4.87
C HIS A 20 -14.59 1.70 4.06
N ASP A 21 -13.39 2.07 4.51
CA ASP A 21 -12.51 2.98 3.77
C ASP A 21 -11.80 2.20 2.65
N VAL A 22 -11.79 2.77 1.44
CA VAL A 22 -11.13 2.20 0.25
C VAL A 22 -9.64 1.96 0.51
N LEU A 23 -9.02 2.74 1.40
CA LEU A 23 -7.62 2.58 1.79
C LEU A 23 -7.34 1.26 2.53
N GLU A 24 -8.35 0.65 3.15
CA GLU A 24 -8.22 -0.64 3.85
C GLU A 24 -8.02 -1.81 2.87
N PHE A 25 -8.39 -1.62 1.60
CA PHE A 25 -8.25 -2.63 0.54
C PHE A 25 -7.18 -2.25 -0.50
N ALA A 26 -6.39 -1.19 -0.25
CA ALA A 26 -5.37 -0.70 -1.19
C ALA A 26 -4.34 -1.79 -1.60
N GLY A 27 -4.00 -2.73 -0.70
CA GLY A 27 -3.11 -3.85 -1.02
C GLY A 27 -3.71 -4.96 -1.89
N LEU A 28 -5.03 -4.95 -2.10
CA LEU A 28 -5.76 -5.90 -2.96
C LEU A 28 -6.13 -5.28 -4.30
N ILE A 29 -6.05 -3.95 -4.41
CA ILE A 29 -6.26 -3.21 -5.64
C ILE A 29 -4.98 -3.33 -6.47
N ASP A 30 -5.03 -4.07 -7.57
CA ASP A 30 -3.98 -4.01 -8.57
C ASP A 30 -4.01 -2.62 -9.23
N PHE A 31 -3.18 -1.70 -8.74
CA PHE A 31 -3.04 -0.37 -9.32
C PHE A 31 -2.55 -0.39 -10.78
N SER A 32 -2.10 -1.54 -11.30
CA SER A 32 -1.84 -1.72 -12.73
C SER A 32 -3.10 -1.51 -13.57
N ASP A 33 -4.28 -1.81 -13.00
CA ASP A 33 -5.58 -1.59 -13.64
C ASP A 33 -6.12 -0.18 -13.43
N PHE A 34 -5.68 0.57 -12.40
CA PHE A 34 -6.04 1.99 -12.24
C PHE A 34 -5.51 2.85 -13.40
N LEU A 35 -4.38 2.46 -14.01
CA LEU A 35 -3.85 3.08 -15.22
C LEU A 35 -4.56 2.63 -16.50
N ARG A 36 -5.37 1.55 -16.44
CA ARG A 36 -6.11 0.98 -17.57
C ARG A 36 -7.59 1.37 -17.57
N PHE A 37 -8.18 1.61 -16.41
CA PHE A 37 -9.54 2.09 -16.26
C PHE A 37 -9.64 3.60 -16.46
N SER A 38 -9.70 4.00 -17.73
CA SER A 38 -10.90 4.61 -18.28
C SER A 38 -10.61 5.15 -19.67
N GLY A 39 -11.57 5.03 -20.58
CA GLY A 39 -11.68 5.85 -21.80
C GLY A 39 -11.90 7.34 -21.51
N ASN A 40 -11.25 7.88 -20.47
CA ASN A 40 -11.33 9.25 -20.02
C ASN A 40 -10.58 10.13 -21.01
N LYS A 41 -11.34 11.06 -21.61
CA LYS A 41 -10.82 12.15 -22.43
C LYS A 41 -9.64 12.81 -21.70
N SER A 42 -8.53 12.99 -22.40
CA SER A 42 -7.36 13.66 -21.86
C SER A 42 -7.75 15.06 -21.37
N ILE A 43 -7.56 15.32 -20.07
CA ILE A 43 -7.83 16.64 -19.48
C ILE A 43 -6.60 17.53 -19.71
N MET A 44 -6.83 18.79 -20.10
CA MET A 44 -5.74 19.77 -20.21
C MET A 44 -5.27 20.20 -18.83
N VAL A 45 -4.00 19.95 -18.53
CA VAL A 45 -3.35 20.39 -17.30
C VAL A 45 -2.38 21.52 -17.62
N ALA A 46 -2.51 22.65 -16.92
CA ALA A 46 -1.58 23.77 -17.03
C ALA A 46 -0.63 23.76 -15.82
N LEU A 47 0.68 23.57 -16.08
CA LEU A 47 1.72 23.56 -15.07
C LEU A 47 2.68 24.73 -15.27
N ARG A 48 2.99 25.48 -14.20
CA ARG A 48 4.06 26.48 -14.22
C ARG A 48 5.41 25.79 -14.04
N MET A 49 6.37 26.17 -14.87
CA MET A 49 7.71 25.61 -14.87
C MET A 49 8.71 26.65 -15.30
N GLU A 50 9.93 26.54 -14.81
CA GLU A 50 11.01 27.42 -15.18
C GLU A 50 11.31 27.29 -16.70
N PRO A 51 11.56 28.40 -17.41
CA PRO A 51 11.84 28.37 -18.84
C PRO A 51 12.99 27.43 -19.22
N VAL A 52 14.03 27.39 -18.37
CA VAL A 52 15.21 26.54 -18.58
C VAL A 52 14.82 25.06 -18.60
N VAL A 53 14.03 24.61 -17.61
CA VAL A 53 13.57 23.23 -17.51
C VAL A 53 12.74 22.86 -18.73
N ARG A 54 11.81 23.72 -19.15
CA ARG A 54 10.98 23.49 -20.35
C ARG A 54 11.83 23.27 -21.61
N GLU A 55 12.83 24.12 -21.83
CA GLU A 55 13.68 24.03 -23.02
C GLU A 55 14.62 22.81 -22.97
N GLN A 56 15.13 22.43 -21.80
CA GLN A 56 15.92 21.21 -21.65
C GLN A 56 15.07 19.96 -21.93
N THR A 57 13.86 19.89 -21.38
CA THR A 57 12.95 18.77 -21.65
C THR A 57 12.59 18.66 -23.13
N LYS A 58 12.40 19.78 -23.84
CA LYS A 58 12.21 19.75 -25.31
C LYS A 58 13.40 19.17 -26.05
N LYS A 59 14.63 19.52 -25.66
CA LYS A 59 15.85 18.96 -26.28
C LYS A 59 15.93 17.46 -26.05
N ILE A 60 15.65 17.00 -24.84
CA ILE A 60 15.64 15.57 -24.49
C ILE A 60 14.56 14.84 -25.32
N ALA A 61 13.34 15.39 -25.39
CA ALA A 61 12.26 14.80 -26.18
C ALA A 61 12.65 14.65 -27.66
N LYS A 62 13.25 15.70 -28.25
CA LYS A 62 13.73 15.67 -29.64
C LYS A 62 14.79 14.59 -29.86
N ASN A 63 15.75 14.46 -28.95
CA ASN A 63 16.80 13.44 -29.03
C ASN A 63 16.23 12.02 -28.93
N LEU A 64 15.14 11.84 -28.19
CA LEU A 64 14.43 10.58 -28.04
C LEU A 64 13.39 10.32 -29.14
N GLY A 65 13.23 11.23 -30.11
CA GLY A 65 12.19 11.13 -31.15
C GLY A 65 10.76 11.23 -30.62
N LYS A 66 10.57 11.79 -29.41
CA LYS A 66 9.26 11.94 -28.75
C LYS A 66 8.79 13.39 -28.79
N SER A 67 7.47 13.60 -28.73
CA SER A 67 6.94 14.95 -28.51
C SER A 67 7.16 15.36 -27.06
N TYR A 68 7.31 16.67 -26.82
CA TYR A 68 7.44 17.22 -25.47
C TYR A 68 6.31 16.75 -24.54
N GLN A 69 5.07 16.76 -25.03
CA GLN A 69 3.91 16.33 -24.26
C GLN A 69 3.93 14.82 -23.95
N ALA A 70 4.41 13.99 -24.88
CA ALA A 70 4.52 12.55 -24.65
C ALA A 70 5.56 12.25 -23.56
N LEU A 71 6.74 12.88 -23.65
CA LEU A 71 7.80 12.70 -22.65
C LEU A 71 7.36 13.20 -21.27
N MET A 72 6.69 14.35 -21.20
CA MET A 72 6.16 14.88 -19.94
C MET A 72 5.16 13.93 -19.29
N ARG A 73 4.25 13.32 -20.06
CA ARG A 73 3.30 12.33 -19.53
C ARG A 73 4.02 11.10 -19.00
N GLU A 74 4.98 10.58 -19.75
CA GLU A 74 5.77 9.41 -19.34
C GLU A 74 6.47 9.63 -18.02
N TRP A 75 7.18 10.77 -17.85
CA TRP A 75 7.82 11.10 -16.57
C TRP A 75 6.84 11.30 -15.43
N ILE A 76 5.66 11.89 -15.68
CA ILE A 76 4.62 12.01 -14.65
C ILE A 76 4.14 10.62 -14.21
N TYR A 77 3.90 9.71 -15.15
CA TYR A 77 3.50 8.34 -14.81
C TYR A 77 4.60 7.57 -14.08
N GLU A 78 5.85 7.70 -14.50
CA GLU A 78 6.99 7.09 -13.80
C GLU A 78 7.14 7.63 -12.37
N GLY A 79 7.00 8.95 -12.19
CA GLY A 79 7.04 9.57 -10.87
C GLY A 79 5.92 9.07 -9.96
N LEU A 80 4.68 9.02 -10.47
CA LEU A 80 3.53 8.49 -9.74
C LEU A 80 3.74 7.02 -9.37
N ARG A 81 4.20 6.21 -10.31
CA ARG A 81 4.48 4.79 -10.08
C ARG A 81 5.49 4.61 -8.96
N LYS A 82 6.62 5.33 -8.98
CA LYS A 82 7.65 5.25 -7.94
C LYS A 82 7.12 5.68 -6.58
N SER A 83 6.37 6.79 -6.52
CA SER A 83 5.78 7.24 -5.26
C SER A 83 4.77 6.26 -4.69
N LEU A 84 4.01 5.56 -5.54
CA LEU A 84 3.10 4.51 -5.10
C LEU A 84 3.85 3.27 -4.62
N GLU A 85 4.90 2.84 -5.32
CA GLU A 85 5.79 1.74 -4.90
C GLU A 85 6.45 2.06 -3.55
N GLU A 86 7.00 3.26 -3.36
CA GLU A 86 7.60 3.70 -2.09
C GLU A 86 6.60 3.73 -0.92
N GLN A 87 5.33 4.07 -1.17
CA GLN A 87 4.28 4.03 -0.15
C GLN A 87 3.84 2.59 0.18
N GLN A 88 3.94 1.66 -0.77
CA GLN A 88 3.65 0.24 -0.55
C GLN A 88 4.79 -0.48 0.17
N ASP A 89 6.05 -0.18 -0.16
CA ASP A 89 7.23 -0.75 0.51
C ASP A 89 7.28 -0.33 1.99
N GLY A 90 6.94 0.93 2.30
CA GLY A 90 6.79 1.38 3.68
C GLY A 90 5.69 0.66 4.45
N ASN A 91 4.62 0.22 3.79
CA ASN A 91 3.53 -0.53 4.44
C ASN A 91 3.87 -2.03 4.58
N SER A 92 4.57 -2.60 3.60
CA SER A 92 5.09 -3.98 3.60
C SER A 92 6.05 -4.20 4.78
N ASP A 93 7.01 -3.30 4.99
CA ASP A 93 7.99 -3.42 6.08
C ASP A 93 7.31 -3.32 7.45
N VAL A 94 6.34 -2.41 7.59
CA VAL A 94 5.57 -2.24 8.83
C VAL A 94 4.68 -3.46 9.09
N GLU A 95 4.11 -4.07 8.06
CA GLU A 95 3.32 -5.29 8.18
C GLU A 95 4.18 -6.52 8.51
N GLN A 96 5.38 -6.62 7.94
CA GLN A 96 6.38 -7.64 8.30
C GLN A 96 6.82 -7.49 9.75
N LEU A 97 7.13 -6.26 10.20
CA LEU A 97 7.47 -5.99 11.60
C LEU A 97 6.31 -6.30 12.55
N ALA A 98 5.08 -5.96 12.16
CA ALA A 98 3.89 -6.26 12.96
C ALA A 98 3.67 -7.78 13.14
N ARG A 99 3.96 -8.59 12.11
CA ARG A 99 3.93 -10.06 12.22
C ARG A 99 4.96 -10.58 13.20
N VAL A 100 6.21 -10.13 13.09
CA VAL A 100 7.29 -10.54 14.00
C VAL A 100 6.98 -10.15 15.45
N VAL A 101 6.47 -8.93 15.68
CA VAL A 101 6.08 -8.48 17.03
C VAL A 101 4.93 -9.33 17.60
N LYS A 102 3.98 -9.76 16.77
CA LYS A 102 2.87 -10.62 17.19
C LYS A 102 3.36 -12.01 17.58
N GLU A 103 4.31 -12.57 16.83
CA GLU A 103 4.92 -13.87 17.11
C GLU A 103 5.70 -13.85 18.43
N ILE A 104 6.55 -12.85 18.63
CA ILE A 104 7.30 -12.64 19.88
C ILE A 104 6.37 -12.51 21.09
N LYS A 105 5.24 -11.81 20.95
CA LYS A 105 4.24 -11.70 22.03
C LYS A 105 3.61 -13.05 22.37
N GLY A 106 3.35 -13.89 21.37
CA GLY A 106 2.84 -15.25 21.56
C GLY A 106 3.80 -16.12 22.38
N GLU A 107 5.08 -16.14 21.98
CA GLU A 107 6.12 -16.88 22.70
C GLU A 107 6.27 -16.39 24.15
N LEU A 108 6.20 -15.08 24.38
CA LEU A 108 6.28 -14.49 25.72
C LEU A 108 5.11 -14.93 26.61
N ASP A 109 3.91 -15.00 26.06
CA ASP A 109 2.73 -15.42 26.82
C ASP A 109 2.76 -16.91 27.16
N GLU A 110 3.30 -17.75 26.28
CA GLU A 110 3.54 -19.17 26.58
C GLU A 110 4.61 -19.35 27.67
N LEU A 111 5.68 -18.56 27.62
CA LEU A 111 6.73 -18.58 28.63
C LEU A 111 6.18 -18.17 30.01
N LYS A 112 5.34 -17.12 30.05
CA LYS A 112 4.66 -16.69 31.28
C LYS A 112 3.75 -17.77 31.85
N ARG A 113 3.01 -18.49 31.01
CA ARG A 113 2.18 -19.63 31.45
C ARG A 113 3.02 -20.76 32.03
N SER A 114 4.17 -21.05 31.42
CA SER A 114 5.12 -22.07 31.89
C SER A 114 5.77 -21.69 33.23
N ILE A 115 6.11 -20.41 33.42
CA ILE A 115 6.63 -19.93 34.70
C ILE A 115 5.57 -20.06 35.81
N ASN A 116 4.32 -19.69 35.52
CA ASN A 116 3.24 -19.79 36.50
C ASN A 116 2.92 -21.24 36.89
N SER A 117 2.99 -22.19 35.96
CA SER A 117 2.77 -23.62 36.26
C SER A 117 3.91 -24.21 37.11
N LEU A 118 5.15 -23.77 36.90
CA LEU A 118 6.30 -24.14 37.72
C LEU A 118 6.23 -23.54 39.14
N GLN A 119 5.80 -22.28 39.27
CA GLN A 119 5.61 -21.63 40.57
C GLN A 119 4.46 -22.25 41.38
N SER A 120 3.40 -22.70 40.71
CA SER A 120 2.28 -23.45 41.30
C SER A 120 2.73 -24.80 41.89
N ASN A 121 3.55 -25.55 41.16
CA ASN A 121 4.08 -26.86 41.61
C ASN A 121 5.12 -26.73 42.74
N SER A 122 5.96 -25.68 42.72
CA SER A 122 6.93 -25.39 43.78
C SER A 122 6.26 -25.13 45.15
N LYS A 123 5.11 -24.44 45.17
CA LYS A 123 4.34 -24.19 46.41
C LYS A 123 3.66 -25.44 46.99
N ARG A 124 3.36 -26.46 46.16
CA ARG A 124 2.80 -27.75 46.64
C ARG A 124 3.84 -28.68 47.25
N SER A 125 5.11 -28.58 46.85
CA SER A 125 6.20 -29.42 47.39
C SER A 125 6.70 -29.00 48.77
N LYS A 126 6.49 -27.75 49.20
CA LYS A 126 6.93 -27.24 50.52
C LYS A 126 5.93 -27.49 51.67
N LYS A 127 4.82 -28.20 51.42
CA LYS A 127 3.76 -28.50 52.41
C LYS A 127 3.73 -29.96 52.85
N ARG A 128 4.80 -30.72 52.60
CA ARG A 128 5.02 -32.07 53.13
C ARG A 128 6.20 -32.06 54.09
#